data_AF-A0A0P7WPZ5-F1
#
_entry.id   AF-A0A0P7WPZ5-F1
#
_cell.length_a   1.000
_cell.length_b   1.000
_cell.length_c   1.000
_cell.angle_alpha   90.00
_cell.angle_beta   90.00
_cell.angle_gamma   90.00
#
_symmetry.space_group_name_H-M   'P 1'
#
loop_
_entity.id
_entity.type
_entity.pdbx_description
1 polymer ?
#
loop_
_entity_poly.entity_id
_entity_poly.type
_entity_poly.pdbx_seq_one_letter_code
_entity_poly.pdbx_strand_id
1 'polypeptide(L)'
;AGALQPLNGRVCSFSEVEPELQLPHTKDRVEHKLPRNDTECQSMREGLERLPRMKQRAGTELRFSHIPKQTYPPGATPEQITQCSMDFSYALERLLESRYPQEALHVLGELQFAFVCFLIGNAYEGFEHWKKLLVLLCRSEAAMHTRRDLYLGLIAVLYHQLGEIPPDFFVDIVSQNNFLTSTLQDFFQFATGPGVDATLRKRAEKFKAHLTKKFRWDFEMELDDCAPVIVELPEGFVLD
;
A
#
# COMPACT_ATOMS: atom_id res chain seq x y z
N ALA A 1 2.50 10.39 18.92
CA ALA A 1 2.80 9.48 17.80
C ALA A 1 3.57 8.28 18.32
N GLY A 2 3.19 7.05 17.96
CA GLY A 2 3.99 5.87 18.27
C GLY A 2 5.28 5.88 17.45
N ALA A 3 6.41 5.47 18.05
CA ALA A 3 7.67 5.38 17.32
C ALA A 3 7.56 4.30 16.23
N LEU A 4 7.75 4.69 14.97
CA LEU A 4 7.68 3.80 13.79
C LEU A 4 8.82 2.78 13.75
N GLN A 5 9.96 3.14 14.36
CA GLN A 5 11.14 2.31 14.41
C GLN A 5 10.94 1.07 15.29
N PRO A 6 11.60 -0.05 14.95
CA PRO A 6 11.69 -1.21 15.84
C PRO A 6 12.22 -0.84 17.22
N LEU A 7 11.81 -1.58 18.25
CA LEU A 7 12.25 -1.33 19.63
C LEU A 7 13.76 -1.58 19.81
N ASN A 8 14.34 -2.47 19.01
CA ASN A 8 15.79 -2.71 18.97
C ASN A 8 16.57 -1.60 18.23
N GLY A 9 15.89 -0.62 17.63
CA GLY A 9 16.50 0.48 16.88
C GLY A 9 17.15 0.08 15.55
N ARG A 10 16.92 -1.13 15.05
CA ARG A 10 17.55 -1.65 13.82
C ARG A 10 16.48 -2.07 12.82
N VAL A 11 16.65 -1.63 11.57
CA VAL A 11 15.86 -2.10 10.43
C VAL A 11 16.67 -3.16 9.69
N CYS A 12 16.05 -4.31 9.46
CA CYS A 12 16.63 -5.45 8.74
C CYS A 12 15.84 -5.71 7.46
N SER A 13 16.51 -6.18 6.40
CA SER A 13 15.86 -6.48 5.12
C SER A 13 14.92 -7.69 5.19
N PHE A 14 15.17 -8.59 6.14
CA PHE A 14 14.33 -9.75 6.44
C PHE A 14 13.85 -9.67 7.89
N SER A 15 12.64 -10.20 8.14
CA SER A 15 12.10 -10.34 9.49
C SER A 15 13.02 -11.24 10.31
N GLU A 16 13.47 -10.76 11.46
CA GLU A 16 14.12 -11.64 12.43
C GLU A 16 13.06 -12.58 12.98
N VAL A 17 13.29 -13.88 12.83
CA VAL A 17 12.37 -14.92 13.28
C VAL A 17 13.01 -15.80 14.34
N GLU A 18 12.18 -16.29 15.25
CA GLU A 18 12.53 -17.29 16.24
C GLU A 18 11.52 -18.45 16.18
N PRO A 19 11.94 -19.68 16.49
CA PRO A 19 11.02 -20.80 16.51
C PRO A 19 10.00 -20.63 17.63
N GLU A 20 8.73 -20.93 17.35
CA GLU A 20 7.67 -20.92 18.37
C GLU A 20 7.96 -21.93 19.49
N LEU A 21 8.53 -23.07 19.12
CA LEU A 21 8.98 -24.13 20.00
C LEU A 21 10.46 -24.40 19.75
N GLN A 22 11.28 -24.30 20.80
CA GLN A 22 12.70 -24.63 20.74
C GLN A 22 12.87 -26.15 20.74
N LEU A 23 12.99 -26.74 19.55
CA LEU A 23 13.13 -28.20 19.35
C LEU A 23 14.47 -28.54 18.67
N PRO A 24 15.62 -28.22 19.30
CA PRO A 24 16.94 -28.44 18.71
C PRO A 24 17.29 -29.92 18.50
N HIS A 25 16.65 -30.83 19.25
CA HIS A 25 16.91 -32.26 19.18
C HIS A 25 15.66 -33.06 18.84
N THR A 26 15.87 -34.24 18.25
CA THR A 26 14.78 -35.17 17.88
C THR A 26 13.95 -35.62 19.09
N LYS A 27 14.59 -35.76 20.26
CA LYS A 27 13.91 -36.14 21.52
C LYS A 27 12.86 -35.10 21.94
N ASP A 28 13.15 -33.81 21.74
CA ASP A 28 12.25 -32.72 22.12
C ASP A 28 10.94 -32.82 21.30
N ARG A 29 11.05 -33.19 20.02
CA ARG A 29 9.86 -33.42 19.17
C ARG A 29 8.98 -34.55 19.68
N VAL A 30 9.58 -35.64 20.16
CA VAL A 30 8.86 -36.79 20.73
C VAL A 30 8.11 -36.39 22.01
N GLU A 31 8.74 -35.61 22.89
CA GLU A 31 8.11 -35.08 24.10
C GLU A 31 6.90 -34.19 23.77
N HIS A 32 7.00 -33.40 22.70
CA HIS A 32 5.91 -32.57 22.19
C HIS A 32 4.87 -33.31 21.33
N LYS A 33 4.96 -34.65 21.22
CA LYS A 33 4.08 -35.49 20.36
C LYS A 33 4.09 -35.07 18.89
N LEU A 34 5.23 -34.56 18.40
CA LEU A 34 5.42 -34.15 17.02
C LEU A 34 6.15 -35.25 16.23
N PRO A 35 5.86 -35.39 14.92
CA PRO A 35 6.56 -36.31 14.06
C PRO A 35 8.05 -35.97 13.98
N ARG A 36 8.89 -37.02 14.01
CA ARG A 36 10.35 -36.90 13.89
C ARG A 36 10.73 -36.49 12.47
N ASN A 37 11.87 -35.83 12.34
CA ASN A 37 12.37 -35.35 11.04
C ASN A 37 13.37 -36.33 10.38
N ASP A 38 13.65 -37.48 11.01
CA ASP A 38 14.61 -38.48 10.54
C ASP A 38 13.98 -39.58 9.67
N THR A 39 12.69 -39.49 9.39
CA THR A 39 11.96 -40.38 8.47
C THR A 39 11.53 -39.60 7.22
N GLU A 40 11.42 -40.30 6.09
CA GLU A 40 10.86 -39.69 4.88
C GLU A 40 9.40 -39.28 5.10
N CYS A 41 9.00 -38.17 4.49
CA CYS A 41 7.61 -37.72 4.48
C CYS A 41 6.84 -38.52 3.43
N GLN A 42 5.68 -39.06 3.80
CA GLN A 42 4.81 -39.80 2.88
C GLN A 42 3.91 -38.87 2.05
N SER A 43 3.82 -37.59 2.43
CA SER A 43 3.06 -36.59 1.71
C SER A 43 3.61 -35.19 1.90
N MET A 44 3.26 -34.27 0.98
CA MET A 44 3.57 -32.84 1.10
C MET A 44 3.00 -32.23 2.38
N ARG A 45 1.76 -32.59 2.73
CA ARG A 45 1.07 -32.11 3.94
C ARG A 45 1.87 -32.46 5.20
N GLU A 46 2.30 -33.70 5.31
CA GLU A 46 3.12 -34.15 6.42
C GLU A 46 4.47 -33.41 6.48
N GLY A 47 5.10 -33.17 5.32
CA GLY A 47 6.30 -32.36 5.23
C GLY A 47 6.10 -30.95 5.79
N LEU A 48 5.02 -30.27 5.39
CA LEU A 48 4.67 -28.94 5.89
C LEU A 48 4.38 -28.94 7.40
N GLU A 49 3.69 -29.96 7.92
CA GLU A 49 3.41 -30.11 9.35
C GLU A 49 4.68 -30.35 10.19
N ARG A 50 5.74 -30.91 9.59
CA ARG A 50 7.03 -31.17 10.25
C ARG A 50 7.94 -29.94 10.30
N LEU A 51 7.76 -28.96 9.41
CA LEU A 51 8.58 -27.74 9.37
C LEU A 51 8.50 -26.95 10.69
N PRO A 52 9.60 -26.32 11.14
CA PRO A 52 9.57 -25.43 12.27
C PRO A 52 8.60 -24.27 12.03
N ARG A 53 7.68 -24.05 12.97
CA ARG A 53 6.88 -22.83 12.99
C ARG A 53 7.73 -21.69 13.53
N MET A 54 7.91 -20.68 12.69
CA MET A 54 8.69 -19.50 13.00
C MET A 54 7.74 -18.33 13.26
N LYS A 55 8.01 -17.57 14.31
CA LYS A 55 7.33 -16.30 14.61
C LYS A 55 8.34 -15.17 14.54
N GLN A 56 7.87 -13.95 14.26
CA GLN A 56 8.73 -12.77 14.28
C GLN A 56 9.22 -12.50 15.71
N ARG A 57 10.50 -12.15 15.85
CA ARG A 57 11.11 -11.76 17.11
C ARG A 57 10.53 -10.42 17.57
N ALA A 58 9.97 -10.40 18.77
CA ALA A 58 9.38 -9.20 19.33
C ALA A 58 10.40 -8.06 19.47
N GLY A 59 9.99 -6.85 19.15
CA GLY A 59 10.82 -5.65 19.18
C GLY A 59 11.68 -5.43 17.94
N THR A 60 11.60 -6.31 16.94
CA THR A 60 12.29 -6.17 15.64
C THR A 60 11.35 -5.73 14.52
N GLU A 61 10.03 -5.77 14.76
CA GLU A 61 9.02 -5.40 13.79
C GLU A 61 9.00 -3.90 13.49
N LEU A 62 8.73 -3.56 12.22
CA LEU A 62 8.40 -2.20 11.83
C LEU A 62 7.02 -1.85 12.40
N ARG A 63 6.91 -0.68 13.03
CA ARG A 63 5.72 -0.33 13.84
C ARG A 63 4.77 0.60 13.08
N PHE A 64 4.52 0.25 11.82
CA PHE A 64 3.63 0.99 10.94
C PHE A 64 2.19 1.08 11.47
N SER A 65 1.42 2.00 10.92
CA SER A 65 -0.02 2.04 11.12
C SER A 65 -0.71 0.86 10.46
N HIS A 66 -1.77 0.37 11.10
CA HIS A 66 -2.62 -0.62 10.46
C HIS A 66 -3.57 0.10 9.49
N ILE A 67 -3.29 -0.02 8.19
CA ILE A 67 -4.16 0.52 7.14
C ILE A 67 -5.45 -0.31 7.11
N PRO A 68 -6.64 0.30 7.28
CA PRO A 68 -7.91 -0.44 7.27
C PRO A 68 -8.09 -1.22 5.97
N LYS A 69 -8.33 -2.54 6.08
CA LYS A 69 -8.70 -3.37 4.93
C LYS A 69 -10.14 -3.11 4.48
N GLN A 70 -11.01 -2.82 5.45
CA GLN A 70 -12.38 -2.42 5.20
C GLN A 70 -12.42 -0.89 5.11
N THR A 71 -12.82 -0.38 3.95
CA THR A 71 -12.83 1.06 3.68
C THR A 71 -14.15 1.74 4.02
N TYR A 72 -15.13 0.99 4.52
CA TYR A 72 -16.49 1.45 4.86
C TYR A 72 -16.85 1.16 6.32
N PRO A 73 -17.83 1.88 6.90
CA PRO A 73 -18.25 1.65 8.28
C PRO A 73 -18.89 0.26 8.49
N PRO A 74 -18.83 -0.29 9.72
CA PRO A 74 -19.53 -1.52 10.05
C PRO A 74 -21.05 -1.34 9.90
N GLY A 75 -21.71 -2.27 9.21
CA GLY A 75 -23.14 -2.19 8.91
C GLY A 75 -23.50 -1.23 7.76
N ALA A 76 -22.54 -0.82 6.94
CA ALA A 76 -22.78 0.02 5.76
C ALA A 76 -23.80 -0.62 4.80
N THR A 77 -24.66 0.22 4.21
CA THR A 77 -25.54 -0.19 3.11
C THR A 77 -24.71 -0.49 1.85
N PRO A 78 -25.23 -1.26 0.87
CA PRO A 78 -24.53 -1.50 -0.40
C PRO A 78 -24.11 -0.20 -1.11
N GLU A 79 -24.95 0.83 -1.06
CA GLU A 79 -24.64 2.17 -1.58
C GLU A 79 -23.42 2.80 -0.88
N GLN A 80 -23.40 2.77 0.45
CA GLN A 80 -22.29 3.30 1.24
C GLN A 80 -20.99 2.49 1.02
N ILE A 81 -21.10 1.18 0.84
CA ILE A 81 -19.95 0.31 0.50
C ILE A 81 -19.36 0.76 -0.84
N THR A 82 -20.19 0.94 -1.86
CA THR A 82 -19.75 1.41 -3.18
C THR A 82 -19.10 2.80 -3.07
N GLN A 83 -19.75 3.73 -2.37
CA GLN A 83 -19.22 5.08 -2.16
C GLN A 83 -17.82 5.06 -1.51
N CYS A 84 -17.65 4.34 -0.42
CA CYS A 84 -16.38 4.22 0.30
C CYS A 84 -15.34 3.33 -0.40
N SER A 85 -15.73 2.59 -1.43
CA SER A 85 -14.81 1.82 -2.29
C SER A 85 -14.30 2.67 -3.46
N MET A 86 -15.08 3.67 -3.89
CA MET A 86 -14.66 4.66 -4.87
C MET A 86 -13.79 5.75 -4.24
N ASP A 87 -14.15 6.20 -3.03
CA ASP A 87 -13.40 7.22 -2.27
C ASP A 87 -12.96 6.68 -0.90
N PHE A 88 -11.64 6.61 -0.69
CA PHE A 88 -11.03 6.09 0.53
C PHE A 88 -10.94 7.12 1.67
N SER A 89 -11.53 8.31 1.50
CA SER A 89 -11.50 9.37 2.50
C SER A 89 -11.98 8.89 3.87
N TYR A 90 -13.03 8.06 3.95
CA TYR A 90 -13.45 7.48 5.23
C TYR A 90 -12.33 6.68 5.91
N ALA A 91 -11.65 5.81 5.17
CA ALA A 91 -10.57 4.98 5.69
C ALA A 91 -9.36 5.83 6.11
N LEU A 92 -9.05 6.88 5.35
CA LEU A 92 -7.99 7.83 5.68
C LEU A 92 -8.33 8.56 6.99
N GLU A 93 -9.56 9.05 7.14
CA GLU A 93 -10.00 9.68 8.39
C GLU A 93 -9.92 8.74 9.59
N ARG A 94 -10.27 7.45 9.45
CA ARG A 94 -10.08 6.46 10.52
C ARG A 94 -8.61 6.26 10.89
N LEU A 95 -7.71 6.25 9.91
CA LEU A 95 -6.27 6.12 10.13
C LEU A 95 -5.73 7.33 10.90
N LEU A 96 -6.08 8.54 10.45
CA LEU A 96 -5.68 9.79 11.09
C LEU A 96 -6.27 9.88 12.51
N GLU A 97 -7.55 9.54 12.65
CA GLU A 97 -8.30 9.31 13.89
C GLU A 97 -7.49 8.57 14.96
N SER A 98 -7.05 7.38 14.56
CA SER A 98 -6.48 6.39 15.47
C SER A 98 -4.98 6.57 15.72
N ARG A 99 -4.22 7.08 14.74
CA ARG A 99 -2.74 7.11 14.81
C ARG A 99 -2.16 8.52 14.88
N TYR A 100 -2.87 9.50 14.33
CA TYR A 100 -2.41 10.87 14.16
C TYR A 100 -3.41 11.93 14.65
N PRO A 101 -4.04 11.77 15.83
CA PRO A 101 -5.14 12.64 16.27
C PRO A 101 -4.74 14.10 16.50
N GLN A 102 -3.45 14.35 16.75
CA GLN A 102 -2.93 15.69 17.02
C GLN A 102 -2.42 16.42 15.79
N GLU A 103 -1.90 15.68 14.81
CA GLU A 103 -1.22 16.26 13.66
C GLU A 103 -1.27 15.29 12.48
N ALA A 104 -2.14 15.58 11.52
CA ALA A 104 -2.39 14.73 10.37
C ALA A 104 -1.18 14.64 9.44
N LEU A 105 -0.32 15.67 9.39
CA LEU A 105 0.88 15.66 8.56
C LEU A 105 1.87 14.55 8.93
N HIS A 106 1.81 14.02 10.15
CA HIS A 106 2.66 12.90 10.56
C HIS A 106 2.44 11.62 9.73
N VAL A 107 1.29 11.46 9.06
CA VAL A 107 1.08 10.36 8.11
C VAL A 107 2.08 10.42 6.96
N LEU A 108 2.51 11.62 6.55
CA LEU A 108 3.55 11.81 5.54
C LEU A 108 4.93 11.38 6.06
N GLY A 109 5.19 11.56 7.36
CA GLY A 109 6.38 11.04 8.02
C GLY A 109 6.43 9.52 8.01
N GLU A 110 5.27 8.86 8.20
CA GLU A 110 5.16 7.41 8.05
C GLU A 110 5.37 6.95 6.61
N LEU A 111 4.81 7.67 5.63
CA LEU A 111 5.03 7.42 4.21
C LEU A 111 6.52 7.54 3.85
N GLN A 112 7.21 8.57 4.37
CA GLN A 112 8.64 8.77 4.18
C GLN A 112 9.48 7.68 4.84
N PHE A 113 9.14 7.30 6.07
CA PHE A 113 9.85 6.24 6.77
C PHE A 113 9.71 4.89 6.07
N ALA A 114 8.51 4.55 5.58
CA ALA A 114 8.25 3.34 4.79
C ALA A 114 9.09 3.32 3.51
N PHE A 115 9.16 4.44 2.81
CA PHE A 115 9.99 4.61 1.62
C PHE A 115 11.49 4.41 1.90
N VAL A 116 12.00 4.95 3.01
CA VAL A 116 13.41 4.76 3.40
C VAL A 116 13.69 3.29 3.77
N CYS A 117 12.80 2.64 4.51
CA CYS A 117 12.91 1.22 4.85
C CYS A 117 12.91 0.35 3.59
N PHE A 118 12.08 0.71 2.60
CA PHE A 118 12.05 0.08 1.30
C PHE A 118 13.35 0.28 0.52
N LEU A 119 13.69 1.53 0.20
CA LEU A 119 14.75 1.84 -0.77
C LEU A 119 16.15 1.58 -0.22
N ILE A 120 16.39 1.92 1.04
CA ILE A 120 17.71 1.78 1.68
C ILE A 120 17.76 0.50 2.52
N GLY A 121 16.71 0.25 3.32
CA GLY A 121 16.65 -0.92 4.18
C GLY A 121 16.41 -2.23 3.43
N ASN A 122 16.03 -2.17 2.14
CA ASN A 122 15.61 -3.33 1.34
C ASN A 122 14.55 -4.19 2.06
N ALA A 123 13.76 -3.57 2.94
CA ALA A 123 12.72 -4.22 3.71
C ALA A 123 11.44 -4.23 2.88
N TYR A 124 11.05 -5.43 2.42
CA TYR A 124 9.85 -5.61 1.58
C TYR A 124 8.56 -5.12 2.28
N GLU A 125 8.48 -5.27 3.60
CA GLU A 125 7.37 -4.71 4.39
C GLU A 125 7.24 -3.18 4.23
N GLY A 126 8.36 -2.47 4.12
CA GLY A 126 8.38 -1.04 3.85
C GLY A 126 7.78 -0.70 2.47
N PHE A 127 8.05 -1.52 1.46
CA PHE A 127 7.46 -1.34 0.12
C PHE A 127 5.94 -1.53 0.15
N GLU A 128 5.50 -2.64 0.72
CA GLU A 128 4.09 -2.98 0.85
C GLU A 128 3.31 -1.90 1.60
N HIS A 129 3.91 -1.36 2.66
CA HIS A 129 3.31 -0.29 3.43
C HIS A 129 3.29 1.04 2.68
N TRP A 130 4.40 1.42 2.04
CA TRP A 130 4.49 2.62 1.20
C TRP A 130 3.41 2.59 0.10
N LYS A 131 3.28 1.46 -0.60
CA LYS A 131 2.24 1.25 -1.62
C LYS A 131 0.82 1.42 -1.07
N LYS A 132 0.49 0.75 0.04
CA LYS A 132 -0.86 0.83 0.64
C LYS A 132 -1.19 2.25 1.11
N LEU A 133 -0.24 2.92 1.73
CA LEU A 133 -0.44 4.27 2.24
C LEU A 133 -0.57 5.29 1.10
N LEU A 134 0.19 5.10 0.02
CA LEU A 134 0.09 5.91 -1.19
C LEU A 134 -1.29 5.76 -1.84
N VAL A 135 -1.77 4.53 -2.02
CA VAL A 135 -3.11 4.26 -2.55
C VAL A 135 -4.18 4.90 -1.68
N LEU A 136 -4.09 4.77 -0.35
CA LEU A 136 -5.03 5.37 0.59
C LEU A 136 -5.10 6.90 0.42
N LEU A 137 -3.95 7.57 0.39
CA LEU A 137 -3.86 9.02 0.26
C LEU A 137 -4.36 9.50 -1.10
N CYS A 138 -3.93 8.86 -2.19
CA CYS A 138 -4.24 9.26 -3.56
C CYS A 138 -5.69 9.02 -3.95
N ARG A 139 -6.36 8.00 -3.38
CA ARG A 139 -7.78 7.69 -3.64
C ARG A 139 -8.77 8.31 -2.64
N SER A 140 -8.33 9.29 -1.85
CA SER A 140 -9.19 9.99 -0.89
C SER A 140 -9.61 11.36 -1.44
N GLU A 141 -10.59 11.37 -2.34
CA GLU A 141 -11.06 12.58 -3.05
C GLU A 141 -11.65 13.60 -2.07
N ALA A 142 -12.62 13.22 -1.24
CA ALA A 142 -13.24 14.13 -0.28
C ALA A 142 -12.22 14.77 0.68
N ALA A 143 -11.17 14.03 1.06
CA ALA A 143 -10.09 14.54 1.91
C ALA A 143 -9.25 15.63 1.21
N MET A 144 -9.18 15.67 -0.12
CA MET A 144 -8.47 16.74 -0.84
C MET A 144 -9.11 18.12 -0.65
N HIS A 145 -10.43 18.15 -0.44
CA HIS A 145 -11.16 19.38 -0.18
C HIS A 145 -10.96 19.90 1.24
N THR A 146 -10.82 18.99 2.21
CA THR A 146 -10.75 19.34 3.64
C THR A 146 -9.32 19.45 4.17
N ARG A 147 -8.36 18.75 3.57
CA ARG A 147 -6.97 18.62 4.05
C ARG A 147 -5.94 19.15 3.05
N ARG A 148 -6.15 20.36 2.52
CA ARG A 148 -5.27 21.02 1.52
C ARG A 148 -3.78 20.90 1.83
N ASP A 149 -3.36 21.20 3.07
CA ASP A 149 -1.94 21.19 3.44
C ASP A 149 -1.33 19.79 3.45
N LEU A 150 -2.11 18.76 3.78
CA LEU A 150 -1.68 17.36 3.69
C LEU A 150 -1.32 16.99 2.26
N TYR A 151 -2.14 17.39 1.29
CA TYR A 151 -1.92 17.06 -0.12
C TYR A 151 -0.83 17.91 -0.78
N LEU A 152 -0.66 19.17 -0.37
CA LEU A 152 0.52 19.96 -0.75
C LEU A 152 1.81 19.31 -0.23
N GLY A 153 1.78 18.82 1.01
CA GLY A 153 2.86 18.03 1.60
C GLY A 153 3.10 16.72 0.83
N LEU A 154 2.05 15.99 0.48
CA LEU A 154 2.15 14.74 -0.28
C LEU A 154 2.83 14.95 -1.63
N ILE A 155 2.44 15.98 -2.39
CA ILE A 155 3.09 16.32 -3.67
C ILE A 155 4.58 16.58 -3.46
N ALA A 156 4.94 17.33 -2.41
CA ALA A 156 6.34 17.60 -2.11
C ALA A 156 7.11 16.33 -1.75
N VAL A 157 6.52 15.45 -0.94
CA VAL A 157 7.12 14.15 -0.57
C VAL A 157 7.35 13.29 -1.81
N LEU A 158 6.32 13.09 -2.63
CA LEU A 158 6.40 12.25 -3.82
C LEU A 158 7.36 12.79 -4.86
N TYR A 159 7.41 14.11 -5.05
CA TYR A 159 8.38 14.75 -5.95
C TYR A 159 9.81 14.35 -5.62
N HIS A 160 10.19 14.39 -4.34
CA HIS A 160 11.54 14.01 -3.91
C HIS A 160 11.73 12.50 -3.91
N GLN A 161 10.79 11.71 -3.38
CA GLN A 161 10.89 10.24 -3.33
C GLN A 161 11.10 9.64 -4.73
N LEU A 162 10.27 10.04 -5.70
CA LEU A 162 10.41 9.58 -7.08
C LEU A 162 11.71 10.07 -7.73
N GLY A 163 12.31 11.14 -7.21
CA GLY A 163 13.62 11.61 -7.62
C GLY A 163 14.77 10.70 -7.20
N GLU A 164 14.63 10.02 -6.07
CA GLU A 164 15.67 9.18 -5.44
C GLU A 164 15.64 7.71 -5.90
N ILE A 165 14.53 7.24 -6.47
CA ILE A 165 14.41 5.86 -6.94
C ILE A 165 15.35 5.66 -8.16
N PRO A 166 16.27 4.67 -8.13
CA PRO A 166 17.12 4.33 -9.27
C PRO A 166 16.31 3.93 -10.52
N PRO A 167 16.75 4.29 -11.74
CA PRO A 167 16.02 3.96 -12.97
C PRO A 167 15.71 2.47 -13.15
N ASP A 168 16.66 1.60 -12.81
CA ASP A 168 16.48 0.15 -12.94
C ASP A 168 15.42 -0.37 -11.95
N PHE A 169 15.35 0.22 -10.76
CA PHE A 169 14.38 -0.15 -9.74
C PHE A 169 12.97 0.34 -10.08
N PHE A 170 12.87 1.46 -10.80
CA PHE A 170 11.60 1.94 -11.35
C PHE A 170 10.96 0.91 -12.29
N VAL A 171 11.75 0.21 -13.10
CA VAL A 171 11.24 -0.82 -14.00
C VAL A 171 10.53 -1.89 -13.19
N ASP A 172 11.10 -2.38 -12.09
CA ASP A 172 10.46 -3.40 -11.25
C ASP A 172 9.17 -2.89 -10.58
N ILE A 173 9.20 -1.67 -10.04
CA ILE A 173 8.06 -1.01 -9.38
C ILE A 173 6.88 -0.82 -10.36
N VAL A 174 7.18 -0.43 -11.60
CA VAL A 174 6.19 -0.06 -12.62
C VAL A 174 5.77 -1.27 -13.47
N SER A 175 6.68 -2.19 -13.81
CA SER A 175 6.40 -3.34 -14.67
C SER A 175 5.54 -4.42 -14.01
N GLN A 176 5.66 -4.60 -12.69
CA GLN A 176 5.02 -5.72 -12.01
C GLN A 176 3.54 -5.49 -11.67
N ASN A 177 2.99 -4.28 -11.83
CA ASN A 177 1.56 -4.00 -11.62
C ASN A 177 1.11 -2.57 -12.02
N ASN A 178 1.99 -1.76 -12.59
CA ASN A 178 1.79 -0.34 -12.90
C ASN A 178 1.13 0.49 -11.77
N PHE A 179 1.24 0.03 -10.51
CA PHE A 179 0.41 0.55 -9.42
C PHE A 179 0.67 2.04 -9.20
N LEU A 180 1.92 2.47 -9.38
CA LEU A 180 2.33 3.83 -9.10
C LEU A 180 1.73 4.80 -10.11
N THR A 181 1.72 4.45 -11.39
CA THR A 181 1.13 5.33 -12.41
C THR A 181 -0.38 5.37 -12.28
N SER A 182 -1.06 4.23 -12.05
CA SER A 182 -2.51 4.20 -11.84
C SER A 182 -2.94 4.94 -10.58
N THR A 183 -2.21 4.77 -9.48
CA THR A 183 -2.46 5.51 -8.23
C THR A 183 -2.26 7.02 -8.40
N LEU A 184 -1.23 7.42 -9.16
CA LEU A 184 -1.00 8.83 -9.45
C LEU A 184 -1.99 9.40 -10.47
N GLN A 185 -2.49 8.58 -11.39
CA GLN A 185 -3.55 8.96 -12.31
C GLN A 185 -4.84 9.31 -11.56
N ASP A 186 -5.28 8.42 -10.65
CA ASP A 186 -6.40 8.68 -9.72
C ASP A 186 -6.16 10.00 -8.97
N PHE A 187 -4.96 10.17 -8.40
CA PHE A 187 -4.60 11.39 -7.68
C PHE A 187 -4.73 12.64 -8.53
N PHE A 188 -4.25 12.64 -9.77
CA PHE A 188 -4.34 13.81 -10.65
C PHE A 188 -5.78 14.08 -11.08
N GLN A 189 -6.57 13.05 -11.33
CA GLN A 189 -7.99 13.20 -11.66
C GLN A 189 -8.73 13.90 -10.52
N PHE A 190 -8.55 13.43 -9.28
CA PHE A 190 -9.18 14.04 -8.10
C PHE A 190 -8.63 15.43 -7.80
N ALA A 191 -7.31 15.62 -7.81
CA ALA A 191 -6.68 16.90 -7.48
C ALA A 191 -6.93 18.02 -8.51
N THR A 192 -7.32 17.66 -9.74
CA THR A 192 -7.74 18.61 -10.79
C THR A 192 -9.25 18.78 -10.89
N GLY A 193 -10.01 18.04 -10.08
CA GLY A 193 -11.46 18.07 -10.02
C GLY A 193 -12.04 19.43 -9.56
N PRO A 194 -13.34 19.64 -9.81
CA PRO A 194 -14.05 20.84 -9.36
C PRO A 194 -14.04 20.91 -7.82
N GLY A 195 -13.94 22.12 -7.26
CA GLY A 195 -13.97 22.33 -5.81
C GLY A 195 -12.65 22.09 -5.07
N VAL A 196 -11.60 21.60 -5.74
CA VAL A 196 -10.24 21.53 -5.14
C VAL A 196 -9.59 22.91 -5.12
N ASP A 197 -8.85 23.22 -4.04
CA ASP A 197 -8.11 24.46 -3.88
C ASP A 197 -7.21 24.79 -5.10
N ALA A 198 -7.21 26.05 -5.53
CA ALA A 198 -6.49 26.49 -6.73
C ALA A 198 -4.97 26.31 -6.63
N THR A 199 -4.40 26.43 -5.43
CA THR A 199 -2.96 26.23 -5.20
C THR A 199 -2.61 24.75 -5.29
N LEU A 200 -3.42 23.89 -4.68
CA LEU A 200 -3.27 22.44 -4.76
C LEU A 200 -3.37 21.95 -6.20
N ARG A 201 -4.41 22.39 -6.92
CA ARG A 201 -4.60 22.06 -8.35
C ARG A 201 -3.41 22.43 -9.21
N LYS A 202 -2.94 23.68 -9.10
CA LYS A 202 -1.77 24.17 -9.85
C LYS A 202 -0.49 23.39 -9.50
N ARG A 203 -0.33 22.97 -8.24
CA ARG A 203 0.80 22.12 -7.82
C ARG A 203 0.68 20.71 -8.40
N ALA A 204 -0.51 20.12 -8.40
CA ALA A 204 -0.78 18.81 -8.97
C ALA A 204 -0.52 18.79 -10.49
N GLU A 205 -1.00 19.78 -11.24
CA GLU A 205 -0.74 19.92 -12.69
C GLU A 205 0.76 20.02 -13.00
N LYS A 206 1.49 20.85 -12.25
CA LYS A 206 2.94 20.96 -12.39
C LYS A 206 3.66 19.64 -12.07
N PHE A 207 3.16 18.92 -11.06
CA PHE A 207 3.72 17.63 -10.70
C PHE A 207 3.45 16.58 -11.78
N LYS A 208 2.22 16.50 -12.31
CA LYS A 208 1.84 15.66 -13.46
C LYS A 208 2.77 15.92 -14.65
N ALA A 209 2.91 17.19 -15.05
CA ALA A 209 3.78 17.58 -16.16
C ALA A 209 5.26 17.23 -15.92
N HIS A 210 5.74 17.35 -14.68
CA HIS A 210 7.11 16.94 -14.33
C HIS A 210 7.30 15.43 -14.51
N LEU A 211 6.37 14.62 -14.00
CA LEU A 211 6.46 13.16 -14.09
C LEU A 211 6.35 12.68 -15.54
N THR A 212 5.40 13.22 -16.31
CA THR A 212 5.28 12.92 -17.76
C THR A 212 6.56 13.27 -18.50
N LYS A 213 7.18 14.43 -18.21
CA LYS A 213 8.44 14.82 -18.86
C LYS A 213 9.63 13.95 -18.43
N LYS A 214 9.75 13.65 -17.14
CA LYS A 214 10.92 12.95 -16.56
C LYS A 214 10.90 11.45 -16.83
N PHE A 215 9.74 10.83 -16.66
CA PHE A 215 9.56 9.38 -16.71
C PHE A 215 8.83 8.88 -17.95
N ARG A 216 8.35 9.80 -18.81
CA ARG A 216 7.54 9.48 -20.01
C ARG A 216 6.26 8.73 -19.68
N TRP A 217 5.70 8.98 -18.50
CA TRP A 217 4.41 8.41 -18.11
C TRP A 217 3.25 9.18 -18.71
N ASP A 218 2.29 8.44 -19.25
CA ASP A 218 1.02 8.97 -19.70
C ASP A 218 -0.04 8.78 -18.62
N PHE A 219 -0.70 9.87 -18.26
CA PHE A 219 -1.78 9.91 -17.26
C PHE A 219 -3.11 10.36 -17.87
N GLU A 220 -3.17 10.52 -19.20
CA GLU A 220 -4.37 10.85 -19.96
C GLU A 220 -5.00 9.60 -20.60
N MET A 221 -4.29 8.47 -20.63
CA MET A 221 -4.82 7.22 -21.15
C MET A 221 -5.93 6.67 -20.25
N GLU A 222 -7.12 6.49 -20.80
CA GLU A 222 -8.15 5.66 -20.16
C GLU A 222 -7.64 4.22 -20.08
N LEU A 223 -7.82 3.58 -18.92
CA LEU A 223 -7.54 2.16 -18.77
C LEU A 223 -8.52 1.38 -19.67
N ASP A 224 -7.99 0.58 -20.60
CA ASP A 224 -8.77 -0.20 -21.58
C ASP A 224 -9.84 -1.10 -20.91
N ASP A 225 -9.61 -1.47 -19.65
CA ASP A 225 -10.55 -2.23 -18.81
C ASP A 225 -11.89 -1.52 -18.52
N CYS A 226 -11.98 -0.21 -18.78
CA CYS A 226 -13.21 0.57 -18.62
C CYS A 226 -13.98 0.78 -19.94
N ALA A 227 -13.49 0.25 -21.06
CA ALA A 227 -14.19 0.37 -22.34
C ALA A 227 -15.48 -0.47 -22.35
N PRO A 228 -16.61 0.07 -22.86
CA PRO A 228 -17.82 -0.72 -22.99
C PRO A 228 -17.60 -1.88 -23.97
N VAL A 229 -18.05 -3.07 -23.60
CA VAL A 229 -18.04 -4.22 -24.52
C VAL A 229 -19.01 -3.94 -25.66
N ILE A 230 -18.49 -3.75 -26.87
CA ILE A 230 -19.30 -3.57 -28.07
C ILE A 230 -19.92 -4.92 -28.42
N VAL A 231 -21.24 -5.02 -28.32
CA VAL A 231 -21.98 -6.20 -28.77
C VAL A 231 -22.52 -5.92 -30.16
N GLU A 232 -22.04 -6.66 -31.15
CA GLU A 232 -22.64 -6.63 -32.50
C GLU A 232 -24.06 -7.20 -32.43
N LEU A 233 -25.04 -6.38 -32.80
CA LEU A 233 -26.43 -6.81 -32.85
C LEU A 233 -26.68 -7.59 -34.16
N PRO A 234 -27.46 -8.68 -34.13
CA PRO A 234 -27.83 -9.41 -35.36
C PRO A 234 -28.53 -8.50 -36.37
N GLU A 235 -28.33 -8.77 -37.66
CA GLU A 235 -29.05 -8.08 -38.74
C GLU A 235 -30.57 -8.14 -38.51
N GLY A 236 -31.22 -6.98 -38.42
CA GLY A 236 -32.67 -6.86 -38.20
C GLY A 236 -33.12 -6.60 -36.75
N PHE A 237 -32.20 -6.35 -35.81
CA PHE A 237 -32.56 -5.90 -34.47
C PHE A 237 -33.17 -4.50 -34.50
N VAL A 238 -34.44 -4.38 -34.11
CA VAL A 238 -35.15 -3.10 -33.95
C VAL A 238 -35.28 -2.83 -32.45
N LEU A 239 -34.84 -1.64 -32.01
CA LEU A 239 -35.12 -1.13 -30.67
C LEU A 239 -36.58 -0.64 -30.67
N ASP A 240 -37.43 -1.30 -29.90
CA ASP A 240 -38.80 -0.82 -29.59
C ASP A 240 -38.77 0.50 -28.80
#